data_AF-A0AAN0JNA7-F1
#
_entry.id   AF-A0AAN0JNA7-F1
#
_cell.length_a   1.000
_cell.length_b   1.000
_cell.length_c   1.000
_cell.angle_alpha   90.00
_cell.angle_beta   90.00
_cell.angle_gamma   90.00
#
_symmetry.space_group_name_H-M   'P 1'
#
loop_
_entity.id
_entity.type
_entity.pdbx_description
1 polymer ?
#
loop_
_entity_poly.entity_id
_entity_poly.type
_entity_poly.pdbx_seq_one_letter_code
_entity_poly.pdbx_strand_id
1 'polypeptide(L)'
;MTENVDIPKIKEFKTRSNVERASLFLSLIKQDSVLLDQLRKKEHEKPKAIRWYDDGVQLTSPSLIQCQEVVSLLTYKHTNIVLIKSSPDVVCDLLPVLLQNEKVRDLTIQDTQLTQDCISSLCNLLANNKSLLNLVLTNCSIDDKAVADITNVLQTHNNTLRGLFFIKNPRITSVSAQSLSELIINNSTLIKLQITGTSISSDGILLILESLTINKNIKLTLNKIHNKDTCTEYHDYNIIKDRLTFY
;
A
#
# COMPACT_ATOMS: atom_id res chain seq x y z
N MET A 1 -37.92 20.12 -32.39
CA MET A 1 -36.63 20.64 -32.88
C MET A 1 -35.60 20.34 -31.83
N THR A 2 -34.94 19.20 -31.97
CA THR A 2 -33.82 18.76 -31.13
C THR A 2 -32.55 19.33 -31.75
N GLU A 3 -32.01 20.39 -31.17
CA GLU A 3 -30.67 20.86 -31.53
C GLU A 3 -29.66 19.84 -31.01
N ASN A 4 -29.07 19.10 -31.94
CA ASN A 4 -27.85 18.34 -31.74
C ASN A 4 -26.78 19.30 -31.21
N VAL A 5 -26.43 19.15 -29.93
CA VAL A 5 -25.14 19.64 -29.45
C VAL A 5 -24.11 18.76 -30.12
N ASP A 6 -23.53 19.27 -31.20
CA ASP A 6 -22.32 18.70 -31.78
C ASP A 6 -21.29 18.58 -30.66
N ILE A 7 -20.80 17.35 -30.45
CA ILE A 7 -19.71 17.05 -29.54
C ILE A 7 -18.44 16.79 -30.37
N PRO A 8 -17.71 17.82 -30.83
CA PRO A 8 -16.36 17.64 -31.33
C PRO A 8 -15.33 17.48 -30.20
N LYS A 9 -15.70 17.80 -28.95
CA LYS A 9 -14.70 17.92 -27.86
C LYS A 9 -14.29 16.61 -27.21
N ILE A 10 -15.08 15.53 -27.28
CA ILE A 10 -14.77 14.28 -26.55
C ILE A 10 -13.60 13.49 -27.16
N LYS A 11 -13.31 13.66 -28.47
CA LYS A 11 -12.21 12.93 -29.13
C LYS A 11 -10.81 13.53 -28.87
N GLU A 12 -10.70 14.77 -28.37
CA GLU A 12 -9.43 15.38 -28.00
C GLU A 12 -8.93 15.03 -26.59
N PHE A 13 -9.73 14.35 -25.76
CA PHE A 13 -9.36 14.09 -24.37
C PHE A 13 -8.33 12.97 -24.19
N LYS A 14 -8.17 12.07 -25.17
CA LYS A 14 -7.23 10.93 -25.05
C LYS A 14 -5.77 11.31 -25.30
N THR A 15 -5.47 12.48 -25.88
CA THR A 15 -4.11 12.90 -26.25
C THR A 15 -3.49 13.95 -25.31
N ARG A 16 -4.24 14.47 -24.33
CA ARG A 16 -3.76 15.52 -23.41
C ARG A 16 -3.14 14.97 -22.13
N SER A 17 -2.19 15.72 -21.57
CA SER A 17 -1.51 15.36 -20.32
C SER A 17 -2.47 15.40 -19.13
N ASN A 18 -2.17 14.64 -18.07
CA ASN A 18 -3.02 14.59 -16.87
C ASN A 18 -3.21 15.99 -16.21
N VAL A 19 -2.23 16.88 -16.35
CA VAL A 19 -2.26 18.26 -15.84
C VAL A 19 -3.28 19.14 -16.57
N GLU A 20 -3.40 18.98 -17.89
CA GLU A 20 -4.37 19.73 -18.70
C GLU A 20 -5.80 19.23 -18.46
N ARG A 21 -5.97 17.92 -18.24
CA ARG A 21 -7.27 17.35 -17.84
C ARG A 21 -7.73 17.90 -16.49
N ALA A 22 -6.84 17.98 -15.51
CA ALA A 22 -7.15 18.56 -14.20
C ALA A 22 -7.52 20.05 -14.29
N SER A 23 -6.80 20.81 -15.12
CA SER A 23 -7.07 22.25 -15.32
C SER A 23 -8.41 22.53 -16.00
N LEU A 24 -8.80 21.71 -16.99
CA LEU A 24 -10.10 21.79 -17.65
C LEU A 24 -11.24 21.37 -16.74
N PHE A 25 -11.05 20.32 -15.94
CA PHE A 25 -12.04 19.89 -14.95
C PHE A 25 -12.29 20.98 -13.90
N LEU A 26 -11.23 21.67 -13.46
CA LEU A 26 -11.34 22.81 -12.54
C LEU A 26 -12.07 24.02 -13.17
N SER A 27 -11.93 24.26 -14.49
CA SER A 27 -12.65 25.36 -15.13
C SER A 27 -14.15 25.06 -15.28
N LEU A 28 -14.51 23.81 -15.57
CA LEU A 28 -15.90 23.32 -15.63
C LEU A 28 -16.59 23.40 -14.27
N ILE A 29 -15.91 23.00 -13.19
CA ILE A 29 -16.43 23.10 -11.82
C ILE A 29 -16.62 24.56 -11.38
N LYS A 30 -15.74 25.48 -11.81
CA LYS A 30 -15.86 26.91 -11.49
C LYS A 30 -17.02 27.60 -12.21
N GLN A 31 -17.46 27.08 -13.35
CA GLN A 31 -18.54 27.66 -14.14
C GLN A 31 -19.93 27.19 -13.70
N ASP A 32 -20.03 26.04 -13.03
CA ASP A 32 -21.33 25.42 -12.72
C ASP A 32 -21.52 25.23 -11.20
N SER A 33 -22.11 26.25 -10.56
CA SER A 33 -22.45 26.26 -9.14
C SER A 33 -23.41 25.14 -8.73
N VAL A 34 -24.25 24.66 -9.66
CA VAL A 34 -25.20 23.57 -9.41
C VAL A 34 -24.47 22.22 -9.36
N LEU A 35 -23.46 22.03 -10.20
CA LEU A 35 -22.59 20.84 -10.18
C LEU A 35 -21.82 20.75 -8.85
N LEU A 36 -21.30 21.88 -8.35
CA LEU A 36 -20.66 22.01 -7.04
C LEU A 36 -21.60 21.64 -5.89
N ASP A 37 -22.84 22.13 -5.91
CA ASP A 37 -23.82 21.84 -4.87
C ASP A 37 -24.34 20.39 -4.92
N GLN A 38 -24.40 19.78 -6.11
CA GLN A 38 -24.71 18.35 -6.25
C GLN A 38 -23.58 17.44 -5.75
N LEU A 39 -22.32 17.84 -5.92
CA LEU A 39 -21.16 17.15 -5.35
C LEU A 39 -21.13 17.28 -3.82
N ARG A 40 -21.40 18.47 -3.27
CA ARG A 40 -21.46 18.73 -1.83
C ARG A 40 -22.62 18.01 -1.13
N LYS A 41 -23.81 17.95 -1.75
CA LYS A 41 -24.96 17.21 -1.20
C LYS A 41 -24.70 15.69 -1.12
N LYS A 42 -23.84 15.13 -1.98
CA LYS A 42 -23.38 13.73 -1.88
C LYS A 42 -22.33 13.48 -0.77
N GLU A 43 -21.75 14.52 -0.17
CA GLU A 43 -20.75 14.41 0.91
C GLU A 43 -21.37 14.35 2.32
N HIS A 44 -22.59 14.86 2.51
CA HIS A 44 -23.20 14.98 3.85
C HIS A 44 -23.62 13.65 4.54
N GLU A 45 -23.58 12.51 3.83
CA GLU A 45 -23.81 11.18 4.42
C GLU A 45 -22.52 10.36 4.58
N LYS A 46 -21.36 10.89 4.17
CA LYS A 46 -20.08 10.16 4.17
C LYS A 46 -19.22 10.50 5.38
N PRO A 47 -18.42 9.55 5.90
CA PRO A 47 -17.39 9.85 6.88
C PRO A 47 -16.47 10.97 6.38
N LYS A 48 -15.99 11.86 7.27
CA LYS A 48 -14.96 12.86 6.91
C LYS A 48 -13.80 12.17 6.18
N ALA A 49 -13.53 12.62 4.96
CA ALA A 49 -12.51 12.06 4.07
C ALA A 49 -11.09 12.22 4.62
N ILE A 50 -10.85 13.22 5.49
CA ILE A 50 -9.58 13.41 6.18
C ILE A 50 -9.81 13.39 7.69
N ARG A 51 -8.94 12.68 8.41
CA ARG A 51 -8.87 12.67 9.87
C ARG A 51 -7.42 12.88 10.30
N TRP A 52 -7.18 13.93 11.07
CA TRP A 52 -5.89 14.22 11.67
C TRP A 52 -5.80 13.62 13.07
N TYR A 53 -4.59 13.16 13.40
CA TYR A 53 -4.18 12.69 14.71
C TYR A 53 -2.90 13.43 15.10
N ASP A 54 -2.51 13.36 16.37
CA ASP A 54 -1.33 14.07 16.88
C ASP A 54 -0.04 13.69 16.14
N ASP A 55 0.06 12.43 15.69
CA ASP A 55 1.23 11.85 15.03
C ASP A 55 0.98 11.47 13.56
N GLY A 56 -0.18 11.82 13.00
CA GLY A 56 -0.53 11.25 11.70
C GLY A 56 -1.81 11.76 11.06
N VAL A 57 -2.11 11.19 9.91
CA VAL A 57 -3.30 11.53 9.12
C VAL A 57 -3.84 10.30 8.40
N GLN A 58 -5.16 10.17 8.43
CA GLN A 58 -5.90 9.19 7.67
C GLN A 58 -6.71 9.87 6.58
N LEU A 59 -6.56 9.40 5.35
CA LEU A 59 -7.33 9.81 4.19
C LEU A 59 -8.22 8.63 3.77
N THR A 60 -9.53 8.85 3.69
CA THR A 60 -10.53 7.86 3.30
C THR A 60 -11.25 8.33 2.04
N SER A 61 -10.95 7.67 0.91
CA SER A 61 -11.42 8.05 -0.42
C SER A 61 -11.25 9.56 -0.71
N PRO A 62 -10.05 10.14 -0.50
CA PRO A 62 -9.84 11.57 -0.67
C PRO A 62 -9.92 11.97 -2.15
N SER A 63 -10.36 13.20 -2.41
CA SER A 63 -10.19 13.86 -3.70
C SER A 63 -8.75 14.37 -3.88
N LEU A 64 -8.37 14.71 -5.11
CA LEU A 64 -7.04 15.30 -5.38
C LEU A 64 -6.81 16.61 -4.61
N ILE A 65 -7.84 17.45 -4.47
CA ILE A 65 -7.76 18.71 -3.72
C ILE A 65 -7.48 18.44 -2.23
N GLN A 66 -8.17 17.45 -1.66
CA GLN A 66 -7.94 17.01 -0.28
C GLN A 66 -6.53 16.44 -0.09
N CYS A 67 -6.00 15.75 -1.09
CA CYS A 67 -4.62 15.27 -1.06
C CYS A 67 -3.62 16.43 -1.04
N GLN A 68 -3.83 17.45 -1.88
CA GLN A 68 -2.99 18.66 -1.91
C GLN A 68 -3.04 19.44 -0.59
N GLU A 69 -4.23 19.57 -0.01
CA GLU A 69 -4.42 20.18 1.30
C GLU A 69 -3.61 19.44 2.37
N VAL A 70 -3.76 18.11 2.45
CA VAL A 70 -3.01 17.30 3.42
C VAL A 70 -1.51 17.47 3.22
N VAL A 71 -1.02 17.36 2.00
CA VAL A 71 0.40 17.54 1.68
C VAL A 71 0.92 18.90 2.17
N SER A 72 0.16 19.98 2.01
CA SER A 72 0.55 21.31 2.46
C SER A 72 0.58 21.47 3.99
N LEU A 73 -0.14 20.60 4.71
CA LEU A 73 -0.26 20.61 6.16
C LEU A 73 0.61 19.54 6.85
N LEU A 74 1.29 18.68 6.08
CA LEU A 74 2.22 17.71 6.66
C LEU A 74 3.38 18.44 7.34
N THR A 75 3.69 18.02 8.56
CA THR A 75 4.78 18.58 9.37
C THR A 75 5.65 17.43 9.89
N TYR A 76 6.71 17.76 10.62
CA TYR A 76 7.59 16.76 11.23
C TYR A 76 6.91 15.85 12.25
N LYS A 77 5.72 16.22 12.74
CA LYS A 77 4.96 15.42 13.72
C LYS A 77 4.19 14.27 13.07
N HIS A 78 3.84 14.40 11.79
CA HIS A 78 2.98 13.43 11.11
C HIS A 78 3.82 12.27 10.56
N THR A 79 4.14 11.32 11.44
CA THR A 79 4.95 10.14 11.13
C THR A 79 4.11 8.97 10.60
N ASN A 80 2.81 8.96 10.87
CA ASN A 80 1.89 7.88 10.51
C ASN A 80 0.88 8.33 9.44
N ILE A 81 0.90 7.69 8.27
CA ILE A 81 0.02 8.01 7.15
C ILE A 81 -0.84 6.79 6.80
N VAL A 82 -2.16 6.98 6.73
CA VAL A 82 -3.11 5.92 6.40
C VAL A 82 -3.95 6.33 5.20
N LEU A 83 -3.90 5.56 4.13
CA LEU A 83 -4.69 5.73 2.91
C LEU A 83 -5.72 4.59 2.83
N ILE A 84 -7.01 4.91 2.81
CA ILE A 84 -8.11 3.94 2.83
C ILE A 84 -9.03 4.19 1.64
N LYS A 85 -9.32 3.15 0.85
CA LYS A 85 -10.28 3.23 -0.28
C LYS A 85 -9.98 4.40 -1.22
N SER A 86 -8.70 4.76 -1.36
CA SER A 86 -8.21 5.75 -2.31
C SER A 86 -8.21 5.16 -3.71
N SER A 87 -8.31 5.99 -4.75
CA SER A 87 -8.08 5.50 -6.11
C SER A 87 -6.60 5.14 -6.29
N PRO A 88 -6.27 4.24 -7.24
CA PRO A 88 -4.88 3.88 -7.52
C PRO A 88 -4.05 5.11 -7.89
N ASP A 89 -4.58 5.97 -8.78
CA ASP A 89 -3.91 7.19 -9.24
C ASP A 89 -3.55 8.12 -8.07
N VAL A 90 -4.48 8.34 -7.13
CA VAL A 90 -4.24 9.18 -5.95
C VAL A 90 -3.10 8.61 -5.09
N VAL A 91 -3.05 7.30 -4.90
CA VAL A 91 -1.97 6.69 -4.14
C VAL A 91 -0.65 6.84 -4.88
N CYS A 92 -0.61 6.59 -6.19
CA CYS A 92 0.62 6.70 -6.96
C CYS A 92 1.15 8.15 -6.99
N ASP A 93 0.27 9.15 -7.05
CA ASP A 93 0.62 10.57 -7.00
C ASP A 93 1.13 11.00 -5.61
N LEU A 94 0.56 10.43 -4.54
CA LEU A 94 0.97 10.75 -3.16
C LEU A 94 2.26 10.06 -2.73
N LEU A 95 2.54 8.85 -3.22
CA LEU A 95 3.69 8.05 -2.81
C LEU A 95 5.03 8.82 -2.86
N PRO A 96 5.38 9.54 -3.96
CA PRO A 96 6.62 10.32 -4.01
C PRO A 96 6.70 11.36 -2.90
N VAL A 97 5.61 12.09 -2.65
CA VAL A 97 5.57 13.14 -1.63
C VAL A 97 5.72 12.56 -0.23
N LEU A 98 5.01 11.46 0.05
CA LEU A 98 5.04 10.79 1.34
C LEU A 98 6.40 10.13 1.63
N LEU A 99 7.02 9.49 0.63
CA LEU A 99 8.27 8.77 0.80
C LEU A 99 9.53 9.65 0.63
N GLN A 100 9.42 10.85 0.06
CA GLN A 100 10.45 11.88 0.17
C GLN A 100 10.40 12.61 1.51
N ASN A 101 9.27 12.58 2.21
CA ASN A 101 9.19 13.11 3.55
C ASN A 101 9.95 12.20 4.53
N GLU A 102 11.15 12.65 4.92
CA GLU A 102 12.05 11.93 5.82
C GLU A 102 11.48 11.71 7.24
N LYS A 103 10.29 12.22 7.54
CA LYS A 103 9.61 12.09 8.84
C LYS A 103 8.54 11.01 8.84
N VAL A 104 8.02 10.60 7.68
CA VAL A 104 7.10 9.46 7.61
C VAL A 104 7.82 8.19 8.05
N ARG A 105 7.22 7.47 9.01
CA ARG A 105 7.73 6.23 9.60
C ARG A 105 6.81 5.06 9.27
N ASP A 106 5.51 5.31 9.20
CA ASP A 106 4.48 4.30 9.01
C ASP A 106 3.58 4.69 7.84
N LEU A 107 3.47 3.80 6.86
CA LEU A 107 2.56 3.95 5.73
C LEU A 107 1.63 2.76 5.66
N THR A 108 0.34 3.01 5.81
CA THR A 108 -0.72 2.03 5.60
C THR A 108 -1.51 2.39 4.35
N ILE A 109 -1.64 1.43 3.44
CA ILE A 109 -2.55 1.50 2.30
C ILE A 109 -3.55 0.36 2.47
N GLN A 110 -4.84 0.70 2.42
CA GLN A 110 -5.93 -0.23 2.67
C GLN A 110 -7.03 -0.08 1.62
N ASP A 111 -7.55 -1.21 1.13
CA ASP A 111 -8.71 -1.28 0.23
C ASP A 111 -8.51 -0.44 -1.05
N THR A 112 -7.27 -0.35 -1.53
CA THR A 112 -6.90 0.36 -2.78
C THR A 112 -6.17 -0.57 -3.73
N GLN A 113 -6.68 -0.73 -4.95
CA GLN A 113 -6.08 -1.60 -5.95
C GLN A 113 -4.79 -0.99 -6.51
N LEU A 114 -3.62 -1.45 -6.07
CA LEU A 114 -2.36 -0.95 -6.59
C LEU A 114 -2.07 -1.59 -7.95
N THR A 115 -1.91 -0.75 -8.98
CA THR A 115 -1.49 -1.21 -10.31
C THR A 115 -0.02 -1.59 -10.29
N GLN A 116 0.42 -2.38 -11.28
CA GLN A 116 1.82 -2.77 -11.40
C GLN A 116 2.75 -1.56 -11.56
N ASP A 117 2.30 -0.49 -12.22
CA ASP A 117 3.06 0.76 -12.34
C ASP A 117 3.22 1.45 -10.98
N CYS A 118 2.16 1.43 -10.17
CA CYS A 118 2.20 1.94 -8.80
C CYS A 118 3.20 1.15 -7.92
N ILE A 119 3.20 -0.18 -8.04
CA ILE A 119 4.16 -1.05 -7.35
C ILE A 119 5.59 -0.75 -7.80
N SER A 120 5.81 -0.57 -9.10
CA SER A 120 7.13 -0.24 -9.64
C SER A 120 7.64 1.11 -9.12
N SER A 121 6.75 2.12 -9.06
CA SER A 121 7.04 3.42 -8.43
C SER A 121 7.36 3.27 -6.94
N LEU A 122 6.55 2.50 -6.20
CA LEU A 122 6.79 2.21 -4.79
C LEU A 122 8.17 1.57 -4.58
N CYS A 123 8.55 0.57 -5.38
CA CYS A 123 9.85 -0.07 -5.29
C CYS A 123 10.99 0.93 -5.51
N ASN A 124 10.91 1.77 -6.55
CA ASN A 124 11.92 2.80 -6.82
C ASN A 124 12.09 3.78 -5.65
N LEU A 125 10.98 4.19 -5.02
CA LEU A 125 11.00 5.07 -3.86
C LEU A 125 11.58 4.37 -2.63
N LEU A 126 11.22 3.10 -2.40
CA LEU A 126 11.73 2.30 -1.29
C LEU A 126 13.25 2.05 -1.39
N ALA A 127 13.81 1.88 -2.59
CA ALA A 127 15.23 1.60 -2.78
C ALA A 127 16.14 2.60 -2.03
N ASN A 128 15.77 3.87 -2.02
CA ASN A 128 16.56 4.94 -1.41
C ASN A 128 15.92 5.54 -0.15
N ASN A 129 14.71 5.14 0.22
CA ASN A 129 14.04 5.69 1.38
C ASN A 129 14.75 5.29 2.69
N LYS A 130 15.07 6.30 3.53
CA LYS A 130 15.76 6.14 4.81
C LYS A 130 14.89 6.49 6.03
N SER A 131 13.58 6.64 5.84
CA SER A 131 12.66 7.10 6.86
C SER A 131 11.58 6.08 7.23
N LEU A 132 11.05 5.35 6.25
CA LEU A 132 9.93 4.43 6.42
C LEU A 132 10.39 3.17 7.16
N LEU A 133 9.73 2.90 8.29
CA LEU A 133 9.97 1.75 9.14
C LEU A 133 8.93 0.66 8.92
N ASN A 134 7.67 1.01 8.65
CA ASN A 134 6.61 0.04 8.44
C ASN A 134 5.78 0.34 7.19
N LEU A 135 5.60 -0.69 6.36
CA LEU A 135 4.74 -0.66 5.18
C LEU A 135 3.63 -1.71 5.33
N VAL A 136 2.39 -1.24 5.39
CA VAL A 136 1.20 -2.08 5.52
C VAL A 136 0.36 -1.99 4.26
N LEU A 137 0.13 -3.13 3.61
CA LEU A 137 -0.66 -3.27 2.39
C LEU A 137 -1.83 -4.21 2.67
N THR A 138 -3.00 -3.64 2.95
CA THR A 138 -4.21 -4.40 3.30
C THR A 138 -5.22 -4.41 2.15
N ASN A 139 -5.52 -5.59 1.60
CA ASN A 139 -6.49 -5.73 0.51
C ASN A 139 -6.19 -4.77 -0.67
N CYS A 140 -4.94 -4.77 -1.10
CA CYS A 140 -4.42 -3.85 -2.12
C CYS A 140 -4.29 -4.51 -3.51
N SER A 141 -4.88 -5.69 -3.70
CA SER A 141 -4.72 -6.53 -4.91
C SER A 141 -3.27 -6.92 -5.21
N ILE A 142 -2.44 -7.05 -4.17
CA ILE A 142 -1.05 -7.52 -4.30
C ILE A 142 -1.04 -8.98 -4.78
N ASP A 143 -0.27 -9.26 -5.81
CA ASP A 143 -0.03 -10.58 -6.38
C ASP A 143 1.42 -11.03 -6.19
N ASP A 144 1.74 -12.24 -6.67
CA ASP A 144 3.07 -12.83 -6.53
C ASP A 144 4.18 -12.01 -7.20
N LYS A 145 3.89 -11.37 -8.33
CA LYS A 145 4.86 -10.52 -9.02
C LYS A 145 5.18 -9.28 -8.18
N ALA A 146 4.15 -8.62 -7.65
CA ALA A 146 4.34 -7.46 -6.78
C ALA A 146 5.11 -7.83 -5.50
N VAL A 147 4.89 -9.01 -4.91
CA VAL A 147 5.70 -9.50 -3.78
C VAL A 147 7.16 -9.65 -4.20
N ALA A 148 7.44 -10.31 -5.32
CA ALA A 148 8.82 -10.49 -5.80
C ALA A 148 9.53 -9.15 -6.08
N ASP A 149 8.84 -8.18 -6.67
CA ASP A 149 9.41 -6.84 -6.92
C ASP A 149 9.75 -6.13 -5.60
N ILE A 150 8.84 -6.17 -4.61
CA ILE A 150 9.03 -5.54 -3.30
C ILE A 150 10.14 -6.24 -2.51
N THR A 151 10.13 -7.57 -2.43
CA THR A 151 11.17 -8.32 -1.70
C THR A 151 12.53 -8.10 -2.33
N ASN A 152 12.62 -8.05 -3.67
CA ASN A 152 13.87 -7.82 -4.38
C ASN A 152 14.48 -6.46 -4.03
N VAL A 153 13.70 -5.38 -4.02
CA VAL A 153 14.26 -4.07 -3.66
C VAL A 153 14.66 -3.99 -2.19
N LEU A 154 13.93 -4.68 -1.31
CA LEU A 154 14.25 -4.72 0.11
C LEU A 154 15.53 -5.52 0.40
N GLN A 155 15.82 -6.61 -0.33
CA GLN A 155 17.06 -7.36 -0.13
C GLN A 155 18.29 -6.67 -0.76
N THR A 156 18.10 -5.89 -1.82
CA THR A 156 19.22 -5.33 -2.61
C THR A 156 19.56 -3.88 -2.29
N HIS A 157 18.59 -3.06 -1.90
CA HIS A 157 18.79 -1.60 -1.77
C HIS A 157 18.30 -1.01 -0.44
N ASN A 158 17.16 -1.48 0.09
CA ASN A 158 16.59 -0.90 1.31
C ASN A 158 17.15 -1.56 2.58
N ASN A 159 17.74 -0.74 3.45
CA ASN A 159 18.29 -1.15 4.74
C ASN A 159 17.65 -0.39 5.92
N THR A 160 16.39 0.01 5.78
CA THR A 160 15.68 0.85 6.74
C THR A 160 14.37 0.22 7.19
N LEU A 161 13.62 -0.40 6.27
CA LEU A 161 12.32 -0.96 6.57
C LEU A 161 12.45 -2.09 7.60
N ARG A 162 11.61 -2.02 8.62
CA ARG A 162 11.59 -2.94 9.77
C ARG A 162 10.36 -3.83 9.77
N GLY A 163 9.25 -3.38 9.20
CA GLY A 163 8.01 -4.14 9.12
C GLY A 163 7.41 -4.12 7.72
N LEU A 164 7.09 -5.30 7.20
CA LEU A 164 6.36 -5.49 5.95
C LEU A 164 5.12 -6.34 6.21
N PHE A 165 3.95 -5.81 5.87
CA PHE A 165 2.68 -6.45 6.21
C PHE A 165 1.79 -6.57 4.97
N PHE A 166 1.64 -7.79 4.46
CA PHE A 166 0.66 -8.14 3.45
C PHE A 166 -0.56 -8.76 4.13
N ILE A 167 -1.66 -8.02 4.15
CA ILE A 167 -2.87 -8.42 4.88
C ILE A 167 -4.04 -8.53 3.90
N LYS A 168 -4.77 -9.64 3.93
CA LYS A 168 -5.97 -9.86 3.08
C LYS A 168 -5.67 -9.65 1.57
N ASN A 169 -4.53 -10.15 1.10
CA ASN A 169 -4.18 -10.15 -0.33
C ASN A 169 -4.20 -11.60 -0.86
N PRO A 170 -5.37 -12.10 -1.31
CA PRO A 170 -5.54 -13.52 -1.68
C PRO A 170 -4.81 -13.92 -2.97
N ARG A 171 -4.28 -12.95 -3.74
CA ARG A 171 -3.48 -13.23 -4.95
C ARG A 171 -2.00 -13.47 -4.65
N ILE A 172 -1.58 -13.36 -3.39
CA ILE A 172 -0.29 -13.85 -2.93
C ILE A 172 -0.45 -15.36 -2.69
N THR A 173 0.20 -16.16 -3.52
CA THR A 173 0.13 -17.63 -3.51
C THR A 173 1.50 -18.22 -3.14
N SER A 174 1.61 -19.56 -3.17
CA SER A 174 2.87 -20.25 -2.88
C SER A 174 4.02 -19.90 -3.84
N VAL A 175 3.76 -19.25 -4.98
CA VAL A 175 4.81 -18.69 -5.84
C VAL A 175 5.65 -17.64 -5.08
N SER A 176 5.02 -16.85 -4.20
CA SER A 176 5.72 -15.87 -3.37
C SER A 176 6.61 -16.48 -2.28
N ALA A 177 6.45 -17.76 -1.95
CA ALA A 177 7.15 -18.38 -0.81
C ALA A 177 8.68 -18.32 -0.96
N GLN A 178 9.19 -18.50 -2.19
CA GLN A 178 10.62 -18.38 -2.47
C GLN A 178 11.13 -16.96 -2.23
N SER A 179 10.48 -15.95 -2.82
CA SER A 179 10.89 -14.54 -2.68
C SER A 179 10.79 -14.03 -1.23
N LEU A 180 9.80 -14.50 -0.46
CA LEU A 180 9.68 -14.19 0.96
C LEU A 180 10.79 -14.87 1.78
N SER A 181 11.15 -16.11 1.45
CA SER A 181 12.23 -16.85 2.12
C SER A 181 13.59 -16.20 1.87
N GLU A 182 13.86 -15.80 0.62
CA GLU A 182 15.07 -15.06 0.26
C GLU A 182 15.14 -13.70 0.97
N LEU A 183 14.02 -12.97 1.07
CA LEU A 183 13.97 -11.73 1.86
C LEU A 183 14.35 -11.98 3.32
N ILE A 184 13.81 -13.05 3.94
CA ILE A 184 14.12 -13.41 5.32
C ILE A 184 15.61 -13.72 5.48
N ILE A 185 16.22 -14.45 4.55
CA ILE A 185 17.63 -14.84 4.66
C ILE A 185 18.56 -13.63 4.42
N ASN A 186 18.27 -12.83 3.41
CA ASN A 186 19.20 -11.83 2.88
C ASN A 186 19.05 -10.44 3.52
N ASN A 187 17.88 -10.09 4.05
CA ASN A 187 17.66 -8.78 4.66
C ASN A 187 17.89 -8.83 6.19
N SER A 188 18.75 -7.94 6.69
CA SER A 188 19.14 -7.87 8.09
C SER A 188 18.39 -6.82 8.92
N THR A 189 17.56 -5.98 8.29
CA THR A 189 16.89 -4.83 8.93
C THR A 189 15.42 -5.11 9.26
N LEU A 190 14.78 -5.95 8.45
CA LEU A 190 13.43 -6.41 8.64
C LEU A 190 13.36 -7.25 9.91
N ILE A 191 12.38 -6.96 10.76
CA ILE A 191 12.13 -7.68 12.02
C ILE A 191 10.70 -8.19 12.14
N LYS A 192 9.79 -7.72 11.29
CA LYS A 192 8.39 -8.14 11.27
C LYS A 192 7.95 -8.39 9.83
N LEU A 193 7.43 -9.58 9.59
CA LEU A 193 6.75 -9.96 8.36
C LEU A 193 5.36 -10.49 8.71
N GLN A 194 4.33 -10.01 8.03
CA GLN A 194 2.97 -10.53 8.16
C GLN A 194 2.40 -10.87 6.79
N ILE A 195 1.85 -12.08 6.67
CA ILE A 195 1.26 -12.59 5.42
C ILE A 195 -0.13 -13.20 5.66
N THR A 196 -0.91 -12.60 6.57
CA THR A 196 -2.25 -13.05 6.96
C THR A 196 -3.29 -12.79 5.88
N GLY A 197 -4.14 -13.77 5.58
CA GLY A 197 -5.17 -13.62 4.53
C GLY A 197 -4.59 -13.64 3.12
N THR A 198 -3.51 -14.40 2.93
CA THR A 198 -2.94 -14.77 1.62
C THR A 198 -3.38 -16.20 1.27
N SER A 199 -3.10 -16.64 0.05
CA SER A 199 -3.38 -17.99 -0.44
C SER A 199 -2.11 -18.85 -0.53
N ILE A 200 -1.12 -18.58 0.35
CA ILE A 200 0.08 -19.41 0.47
C ILE A 200 -0.34 -20.73 1.14
N SER A 201 -0.07 -21.85 0.45
CA SER A 201 -0.36 -23.20 0.93
C SER A 201 0.52 -23.59 2.11
N SER A 202 0.17 -24.68 2.81
CA SER A 202 1.01 -25.26 3.86
C SER A 202 2.44 -25.50 3.40
N ASP A 203 2.64 -26.06 2.20
CA ASP A 203 3.99 -26.27 1.64
C ASP A 203 4.77 -24.97 1.45
N GLY A 204 4.10 -23.91 0.98
CA GLY A 204 4.70 -22.59 0.86
C GLY A 204 5.06 -21.99 2.23
N ILE A 205 4.23 -22.21 3.25
CA ILE A 205 4.54 -21.83 4.63
C ILE A 205 5.75 -22.60 5.15
N LEU A 206 5.83 -23.92 4.92
CA LEU A 206 6.98 -24.74 5.35
C LEU A 206 8.30 -24.22 4.77
N LEU A 207 8.32 -23.80 3.50
CA LEU A 207 9.49 -23.17 2.88
C LEU A 207 9.89 -21.87 3.61
N ILE A 208 8.90 -21.04 3.97
CA ILE A 208 9.14 -19.81 4.74
C ILE A 208 9.66 -20.15 6.16
N LEU A 209 9.16 -21.22 6.80
CA LEU A 209 9.64 -21.63 8.13
C LEU A 209 11.11 -22.07 8.10
N GLU A 210 11.55 -22.72 7.01
CA GLU A 210 12.97 -23.08 6.81
C GLU A 210 13.86 -21.83 6.82
N SER A 211 13.45 -20.76 6.12
CA SER A 211 14.21 -19.50 6.14
C SER A 211 14.31 -18.87 7.55
N LEU A 212 13.31 -19.06 8.41
CA LEU A 212 13.35 -18.61 9.80
C LEU A 212 14.30 -19.44 10.67
N THR A 213 14.64 -20.67 10.30
CA THR A 213 15.68 -21.42 11.03
C THR A 213 17.06 -20.80 10.77
N ILE A 214 17.24 -20.09 9.65
CA ILE A 214 18.47 -19.38 9.30
C ILE A 214 18.51 -17.99 9.94
N ASN A 215 17.54 -17.12 9.63
CA ASN A 215 17.49 -15.77 10.20
C ASN A 215 16.79 -15.78 11.57
N LYS A 216 17.46 -15.30 12.63
CA LYS A 216 16.94 -15.31 14.01
C LYS A 216 16.26 -14.01 14.46
N ASN A 217 16.25 -12.96 13.64
CA ASN A 217 15.79 -11.62 14.02
C ASN A 217 14.35 -11.31 13.60
N ILE A 218 13.83 -12.03 12.60
CA ILE A 218 12.49 -11.80 12.07
C ILE A 218 11.43 -12.54 12.88
N LYS A 219 10.33 -11.84 13.16
CA LYS A 219 9.05 -12.40 13.61
C LYS A 219 8.08 -12.50 12.45
N LEU A 220 7.46 -13.66 12.30
CA LEU A 220 6.49 -13.96 11.25
C LEU A 220 5.08 -14.07 11.84
N THR A 221 4.14 -13.37 11.21
CA THR A 221 2.72 -13.39 11.59
C THR A 221 1.88 -14.04 10.49
N LEU A 222 1.14 -15.09 10.88
CA LEU A 222 0.37 -15.97 9.99
C LEU A 222 -1.10 -16.04 10.40
N ASN A 223 -1.95 -16.60 9.52
CA ASN A 223 -3.36 -16.81 9.83
C ASN A 223 -3.51 -18.02 10.78
N LYS A 224 -4.18 -17.81 11.91
CA LYS A 224 -4.36 -18.85 12.92
C LYS A 224 -5.10 -20.08 12.40
N ILE A 225 -6.18 -19.88 11.65
CA ILE A 225 -7.07 -20.98 11.23
C ILE A 225 -6.38 -21.86 10.20
N HIS A 226 -5.57 -21.26 9.30
CA HIS A 226 -5.00 -21.99 8.17
C HIS A 226 -3.57 -22.48 8.39
N ASN A 227 -2.81 -21.86 9.29
CA ASN A 227 -1.35 -22.11 9.35
C ASN A 227 -0.88 -22.66 10.69
N LYS A 228 -1.69 -22.60 11.76
CA LYS A 228 -1.22 -22.97 13.09
C LYS A 228 -0.76 -24.43 13.16
N ASP A 229 -1.59 -25.37 12.69
CA ASP A 229 -1.29 -26.79 12.79
C ASP A 229 -0.04 -27.16 11.97
N THR A 230 0.02 -26.72 10.70
CA THR A 230 1.21 -26.84 9.83
C THR A 230 2.47 -26.32 10.51
N CYS A 231 2.39 -25.18 11.20
CA CYS A 231 3.57 -24.62 11.89
C CYS A 231 3.96 -25.44 13.12
N THR A 232 3.00 -25.90 13.92
CA THR A 232 3.29 -26.68 15.14
C THR A 232 3.82 -28.08 14.85
N GLU A 233 3.50 -28.63 13.68
CA GLU A 233 4.00 -29.93 13.21
C GLU A 233 5.37 -29.83 12.50
N TYR A 234 5.85 -28.62 12.24
CA TYR A 234 7.16 -28.42 11.62
C TYR A 234 8.28 -28.95 12.53
N HIS A 235 9.20 -29.74 11.97
CA HIS A 235 10.24 -30.45 12.73
C HIS A 235 11.12 -29.51 13.60
N ASP A 236 11.36 -28.29 13.12
CA ASP A 236 12.14 -27.26 13.82
C ASP A 236 11.28 -26.20 14.55
N TYR A 237 10.00 -26.49 14.80
CA TYR A 237 9.07 -25.56 15.43
C TYR A 237 9.62 -24.97 16.75
N ASN A 238 10.29 -25.78 17.57
CA ASN A 238 10.85 -25.32 18.85
C ASN A 238 11.90 -24.21 18.71
N ILE A 239 12.58 -24.11 17.56
CA ILE A 239 13.60 -23.10 17.26
C ILE A 239 12.97 -21.77 16.82
N ILE A 240 11.74 -21.81 16.29
CA ILE A 240 11.08 -20.66 15.67
C ILE A 240 9.81 -20.20 16.43
N LYS A 241 9.27 -21.01 17.36
CA LYS A 241 7.99 -20.77 18.03
C LYS A 241 7.80 -19.38 18.64
N ASP A 242 8.84 -18.83 19.28
CA ASP A 242 8.79 -17.51 19.94
C ASP A 242 8.77 -16.34 18.95
N ARG A 243 8.99 -16.64 17.67
CA ARG A 243 8.98 -15.70 16.55
C ARG A 243 7.78 -15.91 15.64
N LEU A 244 6.92 -16.88 15.93
CA LEU A 244 5.65 -17.08 15.23
C LEU A 244 4.51 -16.45 16.00
N THR A 245 3.67 -15.69 15.32
CA THR A 245 2.44 -15.11 15.87
C THR A 245 1.27 -15.46 14.96
N PHE A 246 0.11 -15.73 15.56
CA PHE A 246 -1.10 -16.12 14.83
C PHE A 246 -2.23 -15.16 15.17
N TYR A 247 -2.85 -14.53 14.16
CA TYR A 247 -4.06 -13.71 14.28
C TYR A 247 -5.29 -14.45 13.76
#